data_AF-A0A0R0HT91-F1
#
_entry.id   AF-A0A0R0HT91-F1
#
_cell.length_a   1.000
_cell.length_b   1.000
_cell.length_c   1.000
_cell.angle_alpha   90.00
_cell.angle_beta   90.00
_cell.angle_gamma   90.00
#
_symmetry.space_group_name_H-M   'P 1'
#
loop_
_entity.id
_entity.type
_entity.pdbx_description
1 polymer ?
#
loop_
_entity_poly.entity_id
_entity_poly.type
_entity_poly.pdbx_seq_one_letter_code
_entity_poly.pdbx_strand_id
1 'polypeptide(L)'
;MSGCHYPSDSDIATDAQNLENDMKFRVCTEFLIRQKTEHCKCESENQSKTKMESKRNLLWVMGICMWLVLAHHRSGAAEEKIGKELIKSICKNRGNNELCMQVLSSDPDSDHADLEELAMISLKAAASNASSILNDCKRMIDDQNLEPKVQQGLADCKENLLDAESQIQDAIASILSNDKLDAQVWLKAALAAIDTCDDSIPGDDDILSRKSVAFRQLCNIAVAINKAMLATHT
;
A
#
# COMPACT_ATOMS: atom_id res chain seq x y z
N MET A 1 17.32 34.16 29.07
CA MET A 1 15.96 33.68 28.82
C MET A 1 15.82 33.51 27.31
N SER A 2 16.18 32.34 26.79
CA SER A 2 15.95 32.01 25.38
C SER A 2 14.70 31.14 25.36
N GLY A 3 13.56 31.74 24.98
CA GLY A 3 12.31 31.00 24.83
C GLY A 3 12.38 30.17 23.55
N CYS A 4 12.06 28.87 23.65
CA CYS A 4 11.86 28.03 22.48
C CYS A 4 10.60 28.52 21.75
N HIS A 5 10.76 28.99 20.52
CA HIS A 5 9.65 29.35 19.65
C HIS A 5 9.04 28.05 19.12
N TYR A 6 7.81 27.75 19.52
CA TYR A 6 7.06 26.62 18.96
C TYR A 6 6.54 27.01 17.57
N PRO A 7 6.64 26.11 16.58
CA PRO A 7 6.06 26.36 15.26
C PRO A 7 4.54 26.52 15.39
N SER A 8 4.01 27.50 14.67
CA SER A 8 2.58 27.78 14.60
C SER A 8 1.84 26.72 13.79
N ASP A 9 0.52 26.57 13.95
CA ASP A 9 -0.29 25.60 13.18
C ASP A 9 -0.13 25.78 11.65
N SER A 10 0.18 27.01 11.18
CA SER A 10 0.51 27.28 9.79
C SER A 10 1.86 26.71 9.34
N ASP A 11 2.85 26.66 10.24
CA ASP A 11 4.16 26.08 9.95
C ASP A 11 4.03 24.55 9.83
N ILE A 12 3.24 23.92 10.69
CA ILE A 12 2.95 22.47 10.64
C ILE A 12 2.19 22.10 9.36
N ALA A 13 1.19 22.90 8.96
CA ALA A 13 0.45 22.67 7.73
C ALA A 13 1.32 22.85 6.48
N THR A 14 2.24 23.82 6.51
CA THR A 14 3.19 24.06 5.42
C THR A 14 4.21 22.94 5.32
N ASP A 15 4.72 22.44 6.45
CA ASP A 15 5.60 21.28 6.50
C ASP A 15 4.89 20.02 5.99
N ALA A 16 3.62 19.81 6.36
CA ALA A 16 2.82 18.70 5.84
C ALA A 16 2.61 18.79 4.31
N GLN A 17 2.35 19.99 3.78
CA GLN A 17 2.19 20.19 2.34
C GLN A 17 3.51 20.04 1.57
N ASN A 18 4.62 20.49 2.16
CA ASN A 18 5.95 20.30 1.61
C ASN A 18 6.37 18.82 1.65
N LEU A 19 6.02 18.09 2.71
CA LEU A 19 6.16 16.64 2.77
C LEU A 19 5.30 15.95 1.71
N GLU A 20 4.06 16.38 1.50
CA GLU A 20 3.19 15.82 0.45
C GLU A 20 3.80 16.04 -0.95
N ASN A 21 4.38 17.22 -1.19
CA ASN A 21 5.04 17.53 -2.46
C ASN A 21 6.37 16.76 -2.64
N ASP A 22 7.19 16.66 -1.59
CA ASP A 22 8.43 15.86 -1.62
C ASP A 22 8.11 14.37 -1.80
N MET A 23 7.02 13.90 -1.18
CA MET A 23 6.51 12.55 -1.32
C MET A 23 6.03 12.27 -2.76
N LYS A 24 5.24 13.17 -3.36
CA LYS A 24 4.87 13.08 -4.79
C LYS A 24 6.11 13.06 -5.68
N PHE A 25 7.13 13.86 -5.36
CA PHE A 25 8.36 13.92 -6.13
C PHE A 25 9.20 12.64 -6.02
N ARG A 26 9.35 12.07 -4.81
CA ARG A 26 10.05 10.80 -4.57
C ARG A 26 9.37 9.63 -5.28
N VAL A 27 8.05 9.49 -5.11
CA VAL A 27 7.27 8.44 -5.79
C VAL A 27 7.38 8.58 -7.31
N CYS A 28 7.26 9.79 -7.86
CA CYS A 28 7.46 10.02 -9.30
C CYS A 28 8.89 9.67 -9.74
N THR A 29 9.90 10.05 -8.96
CA THR A 29 11.30 9.80 -9.31
C THR A 29 11.61 8.31 -9.32
N GLU A 30 11.16 7.57 -8.30
CA GLU A 30 11.34 6.11 -8.24
C GLU A 30 10.55 5.39 -9.32
N PHE A 31 9.32 5.82 -9.60
CA PHE A 31 8.54 5.29 -10.71
C PHE A 31 9.25 5.51 -12.06
N LEU A 32 9.82 6.69 -12.29
CA LEU A 32 10.61 6.99 -13.48
C LEU A 32 11.91 6.18 -13.54
N ILE A 33 12.57 5.96 -12.41
CA ILE A 33 13.77 5.10 -12.32
C ILE A 33 13.39 3.65 -12.66
N ARG A 34 12.31 3.11 -12.07
CA ARG A 34 11.81 1.75 -12.33
C ARG A 34 11.38 1.57 -13.79
N GLN A 35 10.59 2.50 -14.34
CA GLN A 35 10.20 2.53 -15.76
C GLN A 35 11.44 2.48 -16.66
N LYS A 36 12.47 3.27 -16.37
CA LYS A 36 13.71 3.28 -17.15
C LYS A 36 14.48 1.97 -17.05
N THR A 37 14.51 1.33 -15.88
CA THR A 37 15.14 0.01 -15.73
C THR A 37 14.37 -1.11 -16.45
N GLU A 38 13.04 -1.06 -16.47
CA GLU A 38 12.21 -2.05 -17.19
C GLU A 38 12.27 -1.85 -18.70
N HIS A 39 12.33 -0.61 -19.18
CA HIS A 39 12.49 -0.32 -20.60
C HIS A 39 13.83 -0.86 -21.15
N CYS A 40 14.88 -0.90 -20.32
CA CYS A 40 16.14 -1.58 -20.67
C CYS A 40 16.04 -3.11 -20.70
N LYS A 41 15.04 -3.73 -20.05
CA LYS A 41 14.88 -5.18 -19.99
C LYS A 41 14.06 -5.73 -21.18
N CYS A 42 13.01 -5.03 -21.61
CA CYS A 42 12.11 -5.45 -22.69
C CYS A 42 12.73 -5.40 -24.11
N GLU A 43 13.77 -4.59 -24.36
CA GLU A 43 14.45 -4.59 -25.68
C GLU A 43 15.21 -5.90 -25.98
N SER A 44 15.51 -6.71 -24.96
CA SER A 44 16.35 -7.91 -25.16
C SER A 44 15.59 -9.18 -25.60
N GLU A 45 14.26 -9.26 -25.43
CA GLU A 45 13.53 -10.54 -25.62
C GLU A 45 12.68 -10.63 -26.90
N ASN A 46 12.48 -9.54 -27.65
CA ASN A 46 11.46 -9.50 -28.71
C ASN A 46 11.93 -9.90 -30.14
N GLN A 47 13.11 -10.52 -30.28
CA GLN A 47 13.73 -10.77 -31.61
C GLN A 47 13.66 -12.22 -32.15
N SER A 48 13.03 -13.18 -31.47
CA SER A 48 13.00 -14.56 -31.98
C SER A 48 11.60 -15.19 -31.99
N LYS A 49 11.16 -15.59 -33.21
CA LYS A 49 10.10 -16.56 -33.57
C LYS A 49 8.86 -15.99 -34.26
N THR A 50 9.03 -15.55 -35.51
CA THR A 50 7.97 -15.62 -36.53
C THR A 50 8.53 -16.11 -37.87
N LYS A 51 8.36 -17.40 -38.21
CA LYS A 51 8.13 -17.87 -39.60
C LYS A 51 7.93 -19.38 -39.71
N MET A 52 6.95 -19.73 -40.55
CA MET A 52 6.82 -20.93 -41.38
C MET A 52 5.77 -22.00 -41.01
N GLU A 53 4.75 -22.01 -41.88
CA GLU A 53 4.21 -23.18 -42.59
C GLU A 53 3.21 -24.10 -41.88
N SER A 54 1.91 -23.83 -42.06
CA SER A 54 0.93 -24.91 -42.31
C SER A 54 -0.43 -24.40 -42.83
N LYS A 55 -0.62 -24.31 -44.16
CA LYS A 55 -1.89 -23.90 -44.77
C LYS A 55 -2.93 -25.03 -44.93
N ARG A 56 -2.60 -26.29 -44.63
CA ARG A 56 -3.51 -27.45 -44.77
C ARG A 56 -4.05 -28.00 -43.44
N ASN A 57 -3.41 -27.63 -42.32
CA ASN A 57 -3.94 -27.86 -40.97
C ASN A 57 -4.89 -26.75 -40.51
N LEU A 58 -5.01 -25.67 -41.29
CA LEU A 58 -5.80 -24.50 -40.93
C LEU A 58 -7.29 -24.84 -40.74
N LEU A 59 -7.86 -25.75 -41.54
CA LEU A 59 -9.30 -26.06 -41.44
C LEU A 59 -9.66 -26.87 -40.18
N TRP A 60 -8.81 -27.83 -39.79
CA TRP A 60 -8.97 -28.59 -38.56
C TRP A 60 -8.70 -27.71 -37.32
N VAL A 61 -7.69 -26.86 -37.40
CA VAL A 61 -7.40 -25.88 -36.36
C VAL A 61 -8.55 -24.87 -36.24
N MET A 62 -9.15 -24.40 -37.32
CA MET A 62 -10.32 -23.50 -37.27
C MET A 62 -11.56 -24.20 -36.68
N GLY A 63 -11.77 -25.48 -36.98
CA GLY A 63 -12.82 -26.28 -36.36
C GLY A 63 -12.62 -26.43 -34.85
N ILE A 64 -11.39 -26.80 -34.42
CA ILE A 64 -11.02 -26.89 -33.00
C ILE A 64 -11.10 -25.52 -32.33
N CYS A 65 -10.60 -24.46 -32.97
CA CYS A 65 -10.68 -23.09 -32.47
C CYS A 65 -12.14 -22.66 -32.31
N MET A 66 -13.02 -22.96 -33.25
CA MET A 66 -14.44 -22.61 -33.13
C MET A 66 -15.13 -23.42 -32.03
N TRP A 67 -14.79 -24.70 -31.86
CA TRP A 67 -15.26 -25.53 -30.74
C TRP A 67 -14.75 -25.02 -29.39
N LEU A 68 -13.48 -24.65 -29.31
CA LEU A 68 -12.88 -24.04 -28.13
C LEU A 68 -13.51 -22.67 -27.85
N VAL A 69 -13.73 -21.85 -28.88
CA VAL A 69 -14.38 -20.54 -28.76
C VAL A 69 -15.83 -20.72 -28.31
N LEU A 70 -16.58 -21.70 -28.82
CA LEU A 70 -17.93 -22.02 -28.34
C LEU A 70 -17.94 -22.60 -26.92
N ALA A 71 -16.93 -23.38 -26.54
CA ALA A 71 -16.76 -23.88 -25.17
C ALA A 71 -16.31 -22.77 -24.20
N HIS A 72 -15.47 -21.84 -24.64
CA HIS A 72 -15.00 -20.67 -23.89
C HIS A 72 -16.03 -19.54 -23.85
N HIS A 73 -16.97 -19.45 -24.80
CA HIS A 73 -18.11 -18.54 -24.74
C HIS A 73 -19.15 -18.95 -23.69
N ARG A 74 -18.96 -20.08 -22.99
CA ARG A 74 -19.74 -20.42 -21.80
C ARG A 74 -19.11 -19.94 -20.48
N SER A 75 -17.96 -19.28 -20.53
CA SER A 75 -17.56 -18.39 -19.45
C SER A 75 -18.36 -17.09 -19.61
N GLY A 76 -19.55 -17.04 -19.00
CA GLY A 76 -20.17 -15.75 -18.73
C GLY A 76 -19.10 -14.88 -18.08
N ALA A 77 -18.87 -13.68 -18.62
CA ALA A 77 -17.92 -12.73 -18.05
C ALA A 77 -18.19 -12.69 -16.54
N ALA A 78 -17.26 -13.21 -15.75
CA ALA A 78 -17.34 -13.04 -14.31
C ALA A 78 -17.31 -11.53 -14.13
N GLU A 79 -18.46 -10.96 -13.75
CA GLU A 79 -18.57 -9.53 -13.48
C GLU A 79 -17.48 -9.18 -12.48
N GLU A 80 -16.50 -8.40 -12.95
CA GLU A 80 -15.44 -7.90 -12.10
C GLU A 80 -16.12 -7.09 -11.01
N LYS A 81 -16.01 -7.58 -9.77
CA LYS A 81 -16.62 -6.88 -8.64
C LYS A 81 -15.89 -5.55 -8.52
N ILE A 82 -16.65 -4.47 -8.64
CA ILE A 82 -16.18 -3.10 -8.40
C ILE A 82 -16.90 -2.52 -7.18
N GLY A 83 -16.29 -1.50 -6.58
CA GLY A 83 -16.89 -0.74 -5.48
C GLY A 83 -17.39 -1.59 -4.33
N LYS A 84 -18.67 -1.43 -3.93
CA LYS A 84 -19.22 -2.04 -2.70
C LYS A 84 -19.09 -3.57 -2.64
N GLU A 85 -19.28 -4.28 -3.74
CA GLU A 85 -19.16 -5.74 -3.76
C GLU A 85 -17.69 -6.18 -3.65
N LEU A 86 -16.77 -5.39 -4.21
CA LEU A 86 -15.34 -5.59 -4.05
C LEU A 86 -14.91 -5.33 -2.61
N ILE A 87 -15.29 -4.19 -2.04
CA ILE A 87 -15.03 -3.81 -0.64
C ILE A 87 -15.54 -4.89 0.29
N LYS A 88 -16.79 -5.35 0.10
CA LYS A 88 -17.36 -6.44 0.90
C LYS A 88 -16.56 -7.73 0.76
N SER A 89 -16.12 -8.08 -0.45
CA SER A 89 -15.28 -9.25 -0.70
C SER A 89 -13.92 -9.15 -0.02
N ILE A 90 -13.29 -7.99 -0.09
CA ILE A 90 -12.03 -7.68 0.57
C ILE A 90 -12.22 -7.72 2.08
N CYS A 91 -13.20 -7.03 2.63
CA CYS A 91 -13.38 -6.96 4.08
C CYS A 91 -13.85 -8.28 4.68
N LYS A 92 -14.53 -9.14 3.91
CA LYS A 92 -15.04 -10.43 4.40
C LYS A 92 -13.93 -11.26 5.08
N ASN A 93 -14.24 -11.77 6.26
CA ASN A 93 -13.37 -12.62 7.09
C ASN A 93 -12.12 -11.93 7.64
N ARG A 94 -12.07 -10.59 7.71
CA ARG A 94 -11.04 -9.89 8.49
C ARG A 94 -11.49 -9.76 9.94
N GLY A 95 -10.54 -9.83 10.88
CA GLY A 95 -10.82 -9.68 12.32
C GLY A 95 -11.50 -8.36 12.69
N ASN A 96 -11.42 -7.34 11.84
CA ASN A 96 -12.13 -6.07 11.99
C ASN A 96 -12.80 -5.65 10.67
N ASN A 97 -13.90 -6.32 10.33
CA ASN A 97 -14.70 -6.00 9.15
C ASN A 97 -15.17 -4.55 9.17
N GLU A 98 -15.52 -4.01 10.34
CA GLU A 98 -16.08 -2.66 10.48
C GLU A 98 -15.05 -1.60 10.10
N LEU A 99 -13.83 -1.65 10.65
CA LEU A 99 -12.78 -0.70 10.25
C LEU A 99 -12.46 -0.84 8.76
N CYS A 100 -12.42 -2.06 8.22
CA CYS A 100 -12.17 -2.26 6.80
C CYS A 100 -13.23 -1.60 5.92
N MET A 101 -14.51 -1.80 6.24
CA MET A 101 -15.61 -1.15 5.53
C MET A 101 -15.54 0.37 5.68
N GLN A 102 -15.30 0.86 6.89
CA GLN A 102 -15.20 2.29 7.18
C GLN A 102 -14.09 2.97 6.37
N VAL A 103 -12.90 2.36 6.32
CA VAL A 103 -11.74 2.91 5.61
C VAL A 103 -11.96 2.84 4.10
N LEU A 104 -12.39 1.71 3.57
CA LEU A 104 -12.54 1.56 2.13
C LEU A 104 -13.74 2.31 1.56
N SER A 105 -14.75 2.59 2.39
CA SER A 105 -15.91 3.40 2.01
C SER A 105 -15.80 4.87 2.45
N SER A 106 -14.65 5.32 3.00
CA SER A 106 -14.50 6.73 3.41
C SER A 106 -14.32 7.67 2.23
N ASP A 107 -13.80 7.16 1.11
CA ASP A 107 -13.64 7.91 -0.11
C ASP A 107 -14.96 7.88 -0.92
N PRO A 108 -15.55 9.03 -1.29
CA PRO A 108 -16.74 9.07 -2.13
C PRO A 108 -16.60 8.30 -3.45
N ASP A 109 -15.38 8.21 -3.99
CA ASP A 109 -15.11 7.52 -5.26
C ASP A 109 -15.02 5.98 -5.08
N SER A 110 -15.07 5.50 -3.84
CA SER A 110 -15.05 4.06 -3.51
C SER A 110 -16.23 3.27 -4.09
N ASP A 111 -17.31 3.93 -4.52
CA ASP A 111 -18.47 3.29 -5.13
C ASP A 111 -18.15 2.67 -6.51
N HIS A 112 -17.08 3.12 -7.15
CA HIS A 112 -16.60 2.61 -8.44
C HIS A 112 -15.14 2.14 -8.41
N ALA A 113 -14.49 2.20 -7.25
CA ALA A 113 -13.08 1.89 -7.12
C ALA A 113 -12.75 0.43 -7.50
N ASP A 114 -11.68 0.27 -8.27
CA ASP A 114 -11.05 -1.02 -8.52
C ASP A 114 -10.10 -1.43 -7.36
N LEU A 115 -9.40 -2.56 -7.52
CA LEU A 115 -8.47 -3.03 -6.49
C LEU A 115 -7.28 -2.07 -6.28
N GLU A 116 -6.78 -1.42 -7.32
CA GLU A 116 -5.66 -0.50 -7.22
C GLU A 116 -6.09 0.76 -6.47
N GLU A 117 -7.24 1.33 -6.81
CA GLU A 117 -7.83 2.51 -6.16
C GLU A 117 -8.14 2.22 -4.69
N LEU A 118 -8.71 1.05 -4.36
CA LEU A 118 -8.93 0.64 -2.98
C LEU A 118 -7.60 0.46 -2.21
N ALA A 119 -6.54 -0.02 -2.86
CA ALA A 119 -5.23 -0.12 -2.24
C ALA A 119 -4.68 1.27 -1.91
N MET A 120 -4.83 2.23 -2.83
CA MET A 120 -4.41 3.62 -2.62
C MET A 120 -5.16 4.28 -1.47
N ILE A 121 -6.48 4.07 -1.37
CA ILE A 121 -7.28 4.57 -0.24
C ILE A 121 -6.74 4.01 1.09
N SER A 122 -6.52 2.70 1.15
CA SER A 122 -5.98 2.04 2.35
C SER A 122 -4.58 2.53 2.73
N LEU A 123 -3.70 2.74 1.75
CA LEU A 123 -2.33 3.17 1.96
C LEU A 123 -2.23 4.64 2.37
N LYS A 124 -3.07 5.52 1.81
CA LYS A 124 -3.20 6.93 2.27
C LYS A 124 -3.67 7.00 3.72
N ALA A 125 -4.65 6.18 4.09
CA ALA A 125 -5.11 6.09 5.47
C ALA A 125 -4.00 5.58 6.41
N ALA A 126 -3.23 4.57 5.98
CA ALA A 126 -2.08 4.08 6.74
C ALA A 126 -0.99 5.16 6.92
N ALA A 127 -0.62 5.87 5.86
CA ALA A 127 0.35 6.97 5.91
C ALA A 127 -0.10 8.07 6.86
N SER A 128 -1.36 8.52 6.76
CA SER A 128 -1.92 9.52 7.67
C SER A 128 -1.90 9.08 9.13
N ASN A 129 -2.16 7.79 9.38
CA ASN A 129 -2.08 7.22 10.72
C ASN A 129 -0.63 7.21 11.24
N ALA A 130 0.35 6.77 10.44
CA ALA A 130 1.77 6.81 10.79
C ALA A 130 2.25 8.24 11.12
N SER A 131 1.91 9.23 10.28
CA SER A 131 2.26 10.62 10.54
C SER A 131 1.67 11.14 11.86
N SER A 132 0.45 10.68 12.21
CA SER A 132 -0.14 11.00 13.50
C SER A 132 0.63 10.36 14.67
N ILE A 133 1.05 9.10 14.55
CA ILE A 133 1.85 8.43 15.59
C ILE A 133 3.21 9.12 15.74
N LEU A 134 3.85 9.49 14.63
CA LEU A 134 5.12 10.24 14.64
C LEU A 134 5.01 11.56 15.39
N ASN A 135 3.91 12.30 15.19
CA ASN A 135 3.67 13.55 15.90
C ASN A 135 3.45 13.32 17.40
N ASP A 136 2.76 12.25 17.78
CA ASP A 136 2.61 11.88 19.19
C ASP A 136 3.97 11.50 19.81
N CYS A 137 4.78 10.70 19.12
CA CYS A 137 6.12 10.34 19.57
C CYS A 137 6.99 11.60 19.78
N LYS A 138 7.05 12.50 18.80
CA LYS A 138 7.80 13.77 18.90
C LYS A 138 7.40 14.56 20.15
N ARG A 139 6.08 14.70 20.40
CA ARG A 139 5.58 15.41 21.58
C ARG A 139 5.92 14.72 22.89
N MET A 140 5.82 13.39 22.94
CA MET A 140 6.09 12.62 24.15
C MET A 140 7.59 12.55 24.49
N ILE A 141 8.47 12.48 23.49
CA ILE A 141 9.93 12.47 23.69
C ILE A 141 10.39 13.70 24.49
N ASP A 142 9.76 14.87 24.25
CA ASP A 142 10.09 16.13 24.93
C ASP A 142 9.38 16.30 26.30
N ASP A 143 8.52 15.35 26.72
CA ASP A 143 7.81 15.43 28.00
C ASP A 143 8.73 15.05 29.17
N GLN A 144 9.10 16.05 29.98
CA GLN A 144 9.96 15.90 31.15
C GLN A 144 9.38 15.02 32.26
N ASN A 145 8.08 14.69 32.21
CA ASN A 145 7.43 13.82 33.19
C ASN A 145 7.55 12.33 32.86
N LEU A 146 7.99 11.98 31.64
CA LEU A 146 8.22 10.59 31.26
C LEU A 146 9.57 10.09 31.76
N GLU A 147 9.63 8.80 32.10
CA GLU A 147 10.90 8.18 32.47
C GLU A 147 11.87 8.21 31.27
N PRO A 148 13.18 8.45 31.49
CA PRO A 148 14.16 8.52 30.40
C PRO A 148 14.19 7.28 29.50
N LYS A 149 13.86 6.10 30.04
CA LYS A 149 13.75 4.85 29.26
C LYS A 149 12.56 4.86 28.30
N VAL A 150 11.42 5.43 28.73
CA VAL A 150 10.22 5.58 27.89
C VAL A 150 10.51 6.59 26.78
N GLN A 151 11.16 7.71 27.09
CA GLN A 151 11.58 8.70 26.09
C GLN A 151 12.51 8.09 25.02
N GLN A 152 13.51 7.30 25.44
CA GLN A 152 14.37 6.59 24.50
C GLN A 152 13.59 5.58 23.64
N GLY A 153 12.69 4.80 24.24
CA GLY A 153 11.84 3.87 23.52
C GLY A 153 10.92 4.53 22.49
N LEU A 154 10.40 5.72 22.80
CA LEU A 154 9.64 6.55 21.87
C LEU A 154 10.51 7.12 20.75
N ALA A 155 11.77 7.48 21.03
CA ALA A 155 12.71 7.92 20.01
C ALA A 155 13.04 6.78 19.03
N ASP A 156 13.24 5.56 19.53
CA ASP A 156 13.46 4.37 18.71
C ASP A 156 12.21 4.02 17.90
N CYS A 157 11.02 4.10 18.51
CA CYS A 157 9.75 3.92 17.78
C CYS A 157 9.58 4.95 16.66
N LYS A 158 9.91 6.22 16.92
CA LYS A 158 9.82 7.29 15.93
C LYS A 158 10.69 6.99 14.70
N GLU A 159 11.90 6.45 14.85
CA GLU A 159 12.73 6.03 13.70
C GLU A 159 12.07 4.86 12.93
N ASN A 160 11.52 3.86 13.64
CA ASN A 160 10.78 2.76 13.00
C ASN A 160 9.51 3.24 12.26
N LEU A 161 8.84 4.28 12.74
CA LEU A 161 7.69 4.86 12.04
C LEU A 161 8.10 5.61 10.76
N LEU A 162 9.27 6.27 10.75
CA LEU A 162 9.82 6.86 9.53
C LEU A 162 10.15 5.78 8.49
N ASP A 163 10.70 4.65 8.94
CA ASP A 163 10.89 3.47 8.10
C ASP A 163 9.54 2.94 7.55
N ALA A 164 8.51 2.86 8.40
CA ALA A 164 7.17 2.43 8.00
C ALA A 164 6.54 3.38 6.96
N GLU A 165 6.72 4.70 7.10
CA GLU A 165 6.28 5.69 6.10
C GLU A 165 7.00 5.51 4.76
N SER A 166 8.32 5.30 4.77
CA SER A 166 9.09 5.00 3.56
C SER A 166 8.58 3.73 2.88
N GLN A 167 8.35 2.67 3.65
CA GLN A 167 7.88 1.39 3.13
C GLN A 167 6.43 1.48 2.59
N ILE A 168 5.59 2.35 3.13
CA ILE A 168 4.29 2.66 2.51
C ILE A 168 4.49 3.33 1.14
N GLN A 169 5.42 4.27 1.02
CA GLN A 169 5.71 4.92 -0.26
C GLN A 169 6.26 3.91 -1.28
N ASP A 170 7.16 3.04 -0.88
CA ASP A 170 7.70 1.95 -1.71
C ASP A 170 6.59 0.99 -2.16
N ALA A 171 5.64 0.67 -1.28
CA ALA A 171 4.48 -0.14 -1.60
C ALA A 171 3.57 0.55 -2.62
N ILE A 172 3.32 1.86 -2.48
CA ILE A 172 2.56 2.65 -3.45
C ILE A 172 3.25 2.62 -4.82
N ALA A 173 4.55 2.92 -4.86
CA ALA A 173 5.33 2.91 -6.10
C ALA A 173 5.29 1.54 -6.79
N SER A 174 5.41 0.46 -6.01
CA SER A 174 5.36 -0.92 -6.50
C SER A 174 3.98 -1.30 -7.04
N ILE A 175 2.89 -0.89 -6.39
CA ILE A 175 1.52 -1.12 -6.90
C ILE A 175 1.33 -0.39 -8.23
N LEU A 176 1.72 0.89 -8.31
CA LEU A 176 1.59 1.69 -9.52
C LEU A 176 2.45 1.17 -10.67
N SER A 177 3.58 0.51 -10.39
CA SER A 177 4.39 -0.18 -11.39
C SER A 177 3.94 -1.62 -11.66
N ASN A 178 2.78 -2.05 -11.15
CA ASN A 178 2.24 -3.41 -11.23
C ASN A 178 3.20 -4.50 -10.66
N ASP A 179 4.16 -4.12 -9.81
CA ASP A 179 5.03 -5.03 -9.08
C ASP A 179 4.41 -5.41 -7.72
N LYS A 180 3.37 -6.22 -7.80
CA LYS A 180 2.58 -6.63 -6.64
C LYS A 180 3.34 -7.55 -5.69
N LEU A 181 4.42 -8.19 -6.16
CA LEU A 181 5.29 -9.00 -5.30
C LEU A 181 6.15 -8.10 -4.42
N ASP A 182 6.75 -7.06 -5.02
CA ASP A 182 7.54 -6.08 -4.27
C ASP A 182 6.64 -5.25 -3.33
N ALA A 183 5.45 -4.86 -3.78
CA ALA A 183 4.45 -4.23 -2.92
C ALA A 183 4.11 -5.09 -1.69
N GLN A 184 4.03 -6.41 -1.86
CA GLN A 184 3.77 -7.33 -0.75
C GLN A 184 4.93 -7.34 0.26
N VAL A 185 6.18 -7.21 -0.20
CA VAL A 185 7.37 -7.13 0.65
C VAL A 185 7.34 -5.84 1.47
N TRP A 186 7.13 -4.69 0.82
CA TRP A 186 7.09 -3.39 1.49
C TRP A 186 5.95 -3.28 2.52
N LEU A 187 4.77 -3.80 2.18
CA LEU A 187 3.65 -3.86 3.13
C LEU A 187 3.95 -4.73 4.36
N LYS A 188 4.79 -5.76 4.21
CA LYS A 188 5.20 -6.61 5.34
C LYS A 188 6.33 -5.98 6.14
N ALA A 189 7.23 -5.25 5.49
CA ALA A 189 8.21 -4.43 6.18
C ALA A 189 7.50 -3.38 7.06
N ALA A 190 6.49 -2.68 6.54
CA ALA A 190 5.77 -1.64 7.29
C ALA A 190 5.08 -2.21 8.55
N LEU A 191 4.55 -3.43 8.45
CA LEU A 191 4.00 -4.16 9.59
C LEU A 191 5.08 -4.54 10.62
N ALA A 192 6.26 -4.98 10.17
CA ALA A 192 7.36 -5.30 11.07
C ALA A 192 7.92 -4.05 11.77
N ALA A 193 7.92 -2.91 11.08
CA ALA A 193 8.38 -1.62 11.62
C ALA A 193 7.46 -1.13 12.76
N ILE A 194 6.13 -1.20 12.60
CA ILE A 194 5.21 -0.84 13.69
C ILE A 194 5.30 -1.84 14.87
N ASP A 195 5.53 -3.13 14.60
CA ASP A 195 5.77 -4.11 15.67
C ASP A 195 7.03 -3.79 16.45
N THR A 196 8.12 -3.42 15.76
CA THR A 196 9.38 -3.01 16.38
C THR A 196 9.24 -1.70 17.15
N CYS A 197 8.45 -0.74 16.67
CA CYS A 197 8.13 0.49 17.40
C CYS A 197 7.40 0.18 18.72
N ASP A 198 6.37 -0.66 18.69
CA ASP A 198 5.65 -0.99 19.93
C ASP A 198 6.56 -1.73 20.91
N ASP A 199 7.39 -2.66 20.42
CA ASP A 199 8.36 -3.41 21.24
C ASP A 199 9.47 -2.52 21.83
N SER A 200 9.76 -1.35 21.23
CA SER A 200 10.79 -0.43 21.70
C SER A 200 10.35 0.41 22.90
N ILE A 201 9.04 0.54 23.15
CA ILE A 201 8.51 1.38 24.23
C ILE A 201 8.34 0.55 25.50
N PRO A 202 9.14 0.80 26.56
CA PRO A 202 8.99 0.08 27.81
C PRO A 202 7.70 0.52 28.53
N GLY A 203 6.97 -0.44 29.10
CA GLY A 203 5.85 -0.17 29.99
C GLY A 203 4.52 -0.68 29.46
N ASP A 204 3.45 0.05 29.81
CA ASP A 204 2.07 -0.24 29.44
C ASP A 204 1.87 0.00 27.93
N ASP A 205 1.21 -0.94 27.25
CA ASP A 205 1.03 -0.91 25.79
C ASP A 205 0.19 0.30 25.33
N ASP A 206 -0.54 0.92 26.26
CA ASP A 206 -1.43 2.04 26.01
C ASP A 206 -0.80 3.32 25.42
N ILE A 207 0.52 3.53 25.50
CA ILE A 207 1.14 4.80 25.06
C ILE A 207 0.82 5.11 23.60
N LEU A 208 0.93 4.12 22.71
CA LEU A 208 0.59 4.24 21.28
C LEU A 208 -0.42 3.18 20.79
N SER A 209 -0.75 2.17 21.61
CA SER A 209 -1.43 0.94 21.18
C SER A 209 -2.65 1.17 20.29
N ARG A 210 -3.55 2.10 20.63
CA ARG A 210 -4.74 2.35 19.78
C ARG A 210 -4.40 2.76 18.35
N LYS A 211 -3.38 3.61 18.17
CA LYS A 211 -2.97 4.08 16.84
C LYS A 211 -2.12 3.01 16.15
N SER A 212 -1.21 2.36 16.85
CA SER A 212 -0.42 1.23 16.31
C SER A 212 -1.31 0.07 15.84
N VAL A 213 -2.37 -0.27 16.59
CA VAL A 213 -3.38 -1.26 16.19
C VAL A 213 -4.12 -0.81 14.93
N ALA A 214 -4.53 0.46 14.85
CA ALA A 214 -5.17 1.00 13.65
C ALA A 214 -4.22 0.94 12.44
N PHE A 215 -2.96 1.35 12.59
CA PHE A 215 -1.93 1.26 11.55
C PHE A 215 -1.78 -0.18 11.02
N ARG A 216 -1.62 -1.16 11.92
CA ARG A 216 -1.56 -2.58 11.53
C ARG A 216 -2.80 -3.03 10.77
N GLN A 217 -3.98 -2.60 11.20
CA GLN A 217 -5.23 -2.98 10.51
C GLN A 217 -5.28 -2.38 9.11
N LEU A 218 -4.87 -1.11 8.95
CA LEU A 218 -4.77 -0.42 7.65
C LEU A 218 -3.78 -1.11 6.71
N CYS A 219 -2.58 -1.43 7.17
CA CYS A 219 -1.60 -2.18 6.38
C CYS A 219 -2.11 -3.58 6.01
N ASN A 220 -2.82 -4.27 6.91
CA ASN A 220 -3.38 -5.59 6.62
C ASN A 220 -4.55 -5.57 5.62
N ILE A 221 -5.30 -4.47 5.53
CA ILE A 221 -6.27 -4.24 4.45
C ILE A 221 -5.52 -4.14 3.12
N ALA A 222 -4.51 -3.27 3.03
CA ALA A 222 -3.68 -3.10 1.84
C ALA A 222 -2.98 -4.40 1.40
N VAL A 223 -2.42 -5.18 2.34
CA VAL A 223 -1.81 -6.50 2.08
C VAL A 223 -2.76 -7.40 1.31
N ALA A 224 -4.03 -7.41 1.69
CA ALA A 224 -4.95 -8.36 1.12
C ALA A 224 -5.64 -7.86 -0.14
N ILE A 225 -5.76 -6.55 -0.32
CA ILE A 225 -6.08 -5.97 -1.62
C ILE A 225 -4.96 -6.34 -2.60
N ASN A 226 -3.69 -6.18 -2.21
CA ASN A 226 -2.55 -6.57 -3.03
C ASN A 226 -2.52 -8.08 -3.35
N LYS A 227 -2.89 -8.95 -2.40
CA LYS A 227 -3.09 -10.38 -2.68
C LYS A 227 -4.24 -10.65 -3.65
N ALA A 228 -5.35 -9.91 -3.56
CA ALA A 228 -6.43 -10.02 -4.52
C ALA A 228 -5.95 -9.60 -5.92
N MET A 229 -5.15 -8.54 -6.02
CA MET A 229 -4.53 -8.11 -7.28
C MET A 229 -3.52 -9.12 -7.85
N LEU A 230 -2.85 -9.91 -7.01
CA LEU A 230 -1.99 -11.01 -7.46
C LEU A 230 -2.82 -12.16 -8.05
N ALA A 231 -3.99 -12.43 -7.48
CA ALA A 231 -4.87 -13.52 -7.92
C ALA A 231 -5.64 -13.20 -9.22
N THR A 232 -5.79 -11.94 -9.60
CA THR A 232 -6.48 -11.54 -10.84
C THR A 232 -5.63 -11.70 -12.11
N HIS A 233 -4.31 -11.91 -11.99
CA HIS A 233 -3.38 -12.06 -13.13
C HIS A 233 -2.80 -13.47 -13.31
N THR A 234 -3.34 -14.47 -12.61
CA THR A 234 -3.02 -15.90 -12.79
C THR A 234 -4.18 -16.62 -13.46
#